data_AF-A0A2W0AE13-F1
#
_entry.id   AF-A0A2W0AE13-F1
#
_cell.length_a   1.000
_cell.length_b   1.000
_cell.length_c   1.000
_cell.angle_alpha   90.00
_cell.angle_beta   90.00
_cell.angle_gamma   90.00
#
_symmetry.space_group_name_H-M   'P 1'
#
loop_
_entity.id
_entity.type
_entity.pdbx_description
1 polymer ?
#
loop_
_entity_poly.entity_id
_entity_poly.type
_entity_poly.pdbx_seq_one_letter_code
_entity_poly.pdbx_strand_id
1 'polypeptide(L)'
;MPSRKDHPALPGRVAVKNKPIKNLAASVHQRLLDKARHSGRPFNELLQYFTMERFLYRLSRSKYAGNFVLKGALMLNVWKRTSLPRPTLDIDVLAQRIGNNVDSIVQVVRETCDQVVDPDGITFYPETTEGEQIAEEAEYEGVRVRLRGSLGNARLSMQLDVGFGDVVLPSEEELDYPTILDFPTPHLRCYSI
;
A
#
# COMPACT_ATOMS: atom_id res chain seq x y z
N MET A 1 -26.51 -38.01 -58.61
CA MET A 1 -25.46 -37.02 -58.31
C MET A 1 -26.11 -35.68 -57.96
N PRO A 2 -26.15 -35.30 -56.67
CA PRO A 2 -26.19 -33.89 -56.29
C PRO A 2 -25.01 -33.51 -55.37
N SER A 3 -24.63 -32.24 -55.51
CA SER A 3 -23.51 -31.54 -54.87
C SER A 3 -23.57 -31.51 -53.34
N ARG A 4 -22.47 -31.88 -52.66
CA ARG A 4 -22.20 -31.55 -51.25
C ARG A 4 -21.53 -30.18 -51.20
N LYS A 5 -22.13 -29.24 -50.46
CA LYS A 5 -21.52 -27.96 -50.10
C LYS A 5 -20.77 -28.15 -48.77
N ASP A 6 -19.44 -28.10 -48.82
CA ASP A 6 -18.59 -27.99 -47.64
C ASP A 6 -18.61 -26.53 -47.14
N HIS A 7 -19.04 -26.33 -45.90
CA HIS A 7 -18.85 -25.07 -45.18
C HIS A 7 -17.45 -25.08 -44.53
N PRO A 8 -16.64 -24.02 -44.68
CA PRO A 8 -15.40 -23.92 -43.92
C PRO A 8 -15.69 -23.64 -42.45
N ALA A 9 -15.09 -24.44 -41.57
CA ALA A 9 -15.13 -24.23 -40.13
C ALA A 9 -14.39 -22.93 -39.75
N LEU A 10 -15.03 -22.10 -38.93
CA LEU A 10 -14.46 -20.90 -38.33
C LEU A 10 -13.27 -21.28 -37.42
N PRO A 11 -12.15 -20.55 -37.44
CA PRO A 11 -11.03 -20.81 -36.53
C PRO A 11 -11.43 -20.47 -35.10
N GLY A 12 -11.33 -21.47 -34.22
CA GLY A 12 -11.67 -21.37 -32.81
C GLY A 12 -10.89 -20.25 -32.12
N ARG A 13 -11.61 -19.49 -31.27
CA ARG A 13 -11.05 -18.51 -30.34
C ARG A 13 -9.90 -19.16 -29.56
N VAL A 14 -8.69 -18.62 -29.73
CA VAL A 14 -7.56 -18.95 -28.88
C VAL A 14 -7.89 -18.49 -27.47
N ALA A 15 -8.19 -19.44 -26.59
CA ALA A 15 -8.26 -19.18 -25.16
C ALA A 15 -6.88 -18.68 -24.71
N VAL A 16 -6.81 -17.41 -24.30
CA VAL A 16 -5.63 -16.85 -23.67
C VAL A 16 -5.43 -17.60 -22.35
N LYS A 17 -4.53 -18.58 -22.35
CA LYS A 17 -4.12 -19.29 -21.15
C LYS A 17 -3.42 -18.28 -20.24
N ASN A 18 -4.11 -17.84 -19.17
CA ASN A 18 -3.48 -17.13 -18.05
C ASN A 18 -2.43 -18.07 -17.43
N LYS A 19 -1.19 -17.93 -17.88
CA LYS A 19 -0.05 -18.65 -17.33
C LYS A 19 0.17 -18.07 -15.92
N PRO A 20 0.19 -18.89 -14.85
CA PRO A 20 0.49 -18.37 -13.52
C PRO A 20 1.86 -17.69 -13.59
N ILE A 21 1.93 -16.44 -13.14
CA ILE A 21 3.17 -15.66 -13.15
C ILE A 21 4.18 -16.43 -12.29
N LYS A 22 5.14 -17.11 -12.94
CA LYS A 22 6.12 -17.99 -12.28
C LYS A 22 6.97 -17.28 -11.22
N ASN A 23 6.93 -15.95 -11.15
CA ASN A 23 7.49 -15.17 -10.06
C ASN A 23 6.84 -13.76 -10.04
N LEU A 24 5.71 -13.62 -9.33
CA LEU A 24 4.99 -12.34 -9.23
C LEU A 24 5.89 -11.21 -8.72
N ALA A 25 6.68 -11.47 -7.67
CA ALA A 25 7.59 -10.48 -7.10
C ALA A 25 8.61 -9.96 -8.13
N ALA A 26 9.19 -10.85 -8.95
CA ALA A 26 10.09 -10.44 -10.03
C ALA A 26 9.37 -9.62 -11.12
N SER A 27 8.12 -9.97 -11.45
CA SER A 27 7.33 -9.20 -12.40
C SER A 27 7.02 -7.79 -11.87
N VAL A 28 6.63 -7.67 -10.61
CA VAL A 28 6.36 -6.39 -9.95
C VAL A 28 7.64 -5.56 -9.85
N HIS A 29 8.75 -6.16 -9.45
CA HIS A 29 10.06 -5.51 -9.43
C HIS A 29 10.44 -4.95 -10.80
N GLN A 30 10.26 -5.72 -11.87
CA GLN A 30 10.56 -5.25 -13.23
C GLN A 30 9.64 -4.08 -13.64
N ARG A 31 8.33 -4.16 -13.34
CA ARG A 31 7.38 -3.07 -13.62
C ARG A 31 7.75 -1.78 -12.88
N LEU A 32 8.19 -1.87 -11.62
CA LEU A 32 8.69 -0.73 -10.87
C LEU A 32 9.98 -0.16 -11.48
N LEU A 33 10.89 -1.02 -11.96
CA LEU A 33 12.12 -0.58 -12.64
C LEU A 33 11.82 0.15 -13.95
N ASP A 34 10.87 -0.35 -14.73
CA ASP A 34 10.45 0.28 -15.98
C ASP A 34 9.76 1.62 -15.70
N LYS A 35 8.91 1.69 -14.66
CA LYS A 35 8.30 2.95 -14.22
C LYS A 35 9.35 3.97 -13.77
N ALA A 36 10.36 3.55 -13.01
CA ALA A 36 11.46 4.39 -12.55
C ALA A 36 12.20 5.03 -13.73
N ARG A 37 12.54 4.22 -14.74
CA ARG A 37 13.18 4.68 -15.97
C ARG A 37 12.32 5.68 -16.73
N HIS A 38 11.03 5.41 -16.89
CA HIS A 38 10.12 6.30 -17.62
C HIS A 38 9.84 7.62 -16.89
N SER A 39 9.76 7.61 -15.56
CA SER A 39 9.50 8.82 -14.78
C SER A 39 10.75 9.60 -14.39
N GLY A 40 11.95 9.08 -14.68
CA GLY A 40 13.22 9.67 -14.23
C GLY A 40 13.39 9.67 -12.71
N ARG A 41 12.68 8.80 -11.98
CA ARG A 41 12.72 8.71 -10.51
C ARG A 41 13.59 7.52 -10.08
N PRO A 42 14.29 7.61 -8.95
CA PRO A 42 15.02 6.46 -8.40
C PRO A 42 14.11 5.24 -8.17
N PHE A 43 14.59 4.05 -8.50
CA PHE A 43 13.84 2.81 -8.26
C PHE A 43 13.45 2.62 -6.79
N ASN A 44 14.38 2.89 -5.87
CA ASN A 44 14.14 2.75 -4.42
C ASN A 44 13.02 3.66 -3.92
N GLU A 45 12.83 4.82 -4.54
CA GLU A 45 11.72 5.72 -4.22
C GLU A 45 10.38 5.07 -4.59
N LEU A 46 10.25 4.54 -5.81
CA LEU A 46 9.01 3.86 -6.23
C LEU A 46 8.79 2.56 -5.44
N LEU A 47 9.85 1.83 -5.08
CA LEU A 47 9.75 0.67 -4.22
C LEU A 47 9.22 1.05 -2.83
N GLN A 48 9.69 2.17 -2.25
CA GLN A 48 9.20 2.66 -0.96
C GLN A 48 7.73 3.04 -1.05
N TYR A 49 7.32 3.82 -2.06
CA TYR A 49 5.91 4.17 -2.23
C TYR A 49 5.04 2.95 -2.48
N PHE A 50 5.50 1.99 -3.28
CA PHE A 50 4.77 0.74 -3.52
C PHE A 50 4.61 -0.06 -2.23
N THR A 51 5.65 -0.12 -1.41
CA THR A 51 5.60 -0.78 -0.09
C THR A 51 4.54 -0.15 0.80
N MET A 52 4.55 1.19 0.95
CA MET A 52 3.57 1.92 1.76
C MET A 52 2.15 1.74 1.21
N GLU A 53 1.98 1.86 -0.10
CA GLU A 53 0.70 1.64 -0.80
C GLU A 53 0.13 0.24 -0.53
N ARG A 54 0.98 -0.80 -0.58
CA ARG A 54 0.55 -2.19 -0.34
C ARG A 54 0.28 -2.49 1.14
N PHE A 55 0.94 -1.80 2.06
CA PHE A 55 0.57 -1.82 3.48
C PHE A 55 -0.77 -1.13 3.72
N LEU A 56 -0.96 0.07 3.18
CA LEU A 56 -2.21 0.84 3.24
C LEU A 56 -3.39 0.06 2.65
N TYR A 57 -3.16 -0.69 1.56
CA TYR A 57 -4.16 -1.59 1.02
C TYR A 57 -4.56 -2.65 2.04
N ARG A 58 -3.60 -3.35 2.66
CA ARG A 58 -3.91 -4.33 3.73
C ARG A 58 -4.63 -3.68 4.91
N LEU A 59 -4.23 -2.48 5.33
CA LEU A 59 -4.90 -1.73 6.39
C LEU A 59 -6.37 -1.49 6.06
N SER A 60 -6.66 -1.01 4.83
CA SER A 60 -8.02 -0.79 4.34
C SER A 60 -8.89 -2.05 4.27
N ARG A 61 -8.26 -3.23 4.18
CA ARG A 61 -8.95 -4.54 4.13
C ARG A 61 -9.05 -5.22 5.50
N SER A 62 -8.41 -4.67 6.52
CA SER A 62 -8.39 -5.21 7.87
C SER A 62 -9.55 -4.71 8.71
N LYS A 63 -9.75 -5.34 9.88
CA LYS A 63 -10.70 -4.87 10.89
C LYS A 63 -10.40 -3.47 11.44
N TYR A 64 -9.20 -2.93 11.17
CA TYR A 64 -8.72 -1.64 11.65
C TYR A 64 -8.93 -0.48 10.68
N ALA A 65 -9.50 -0.72 9.49
CA ALA A 65 -9.67 0.32 8.46
C ALA A 65 -10.37 1.59 8.99
N GLY A 66 -11.35 1.42 9.88
CA GLY A 66 -12.10 2.54 10.48
C GLY A 66 -11.43 3.18 11.70
N ASN A 67 -10.25 2.73 12.10
CA ASN A 67 -9.51 3.22 13.27
C ASN A 67 -8.38 4.19 12.91
N PHE A 68 -8.05 4.36 11.63
CA PHE A 68 -6.93 5.19 11.22
C PHE A 68 -7.36 6.17 10.14
N VAL A 69 -6.84 7.39 10.25
CA VAL A 69 -7.00 8.44 9.25
C VAL A 69 -5.62 8.77 8.69
N LEU A 70 -5.46 8.64 7.38
CA LEU A 70 -4.23 8.99 6.68
C LEU A 70 -4.04 10.52 6.70
N LYS A 71 -2.83 10.96 7.08
CA LYS A 71 -2.42 12.36 7.12
C LYS A 71 -1.03 12.53 6.48
N GLY A 72 -0.45 13.72 6.62
CA GLY A 72 0.95 13.98 6.27
C GLY A 72 1.24 13.99 4.77
N ALA A 73 2.50 13.71 4.42
CA ALA A 73 3.02 13.95 3.07
C ALA A 73 2.37 13.04 1.99
N LEU A 74 1.87 11.86 2.37
CA LEU A 74 1.20 10.95 1.45
C LEU A 74 -0.13 11.52 0.90
N MET A 75 -0.76 12.47 1.61
CA MET A 75 -1.96 13.17 1.13
C MET A 75 -1.72 13.99 -0.14
N LEU A 76 -0.48 14.42 -0.41
CA LEU A 76 -0.14 15.15 -1.64
C LEU A 76 -0.31 14.27 -2.89
N ASN A 77 -0.15 12.94 -2.76
CA ASN A 77 -0.45 12.00 -3.83
C ASN A 77 -1.96 11.93 -4.10
N VAL A 78 -2.78 11.93 -3.05
CA VAL A 78 -4.25 11.91 -3.14
C VAL A 78 -4.76 13.18 -3.80
N TRP A 79 -4.25 14.34 -3.39
CA TRP A 79 -4.64 15.64 -3.94
C TRP A 79 -4.06 15.92 -5.33
N LYS A 80 -3.28 14.99 -5.90
CA LYS A 80 -2.62 15.09 -7.22
C LYS A 80 -1.75 16.35 -7.34
N ARG A 81 -1.21 16.84 -6.23
CA ARG A 81 -0.42 18.07 -6.17
C ARG A 81 1.08 17.75 -6.24
N THR A 82 1.60 17.74 -7.47
CA THR A 82 3.03 17.82 -7.82
C THR A 82 3.91 16.63 -7.39
N SER A 83 5.05 16.48 -8.06
CA SER A 83 6.16 15.66 -7.58
C SER A 83 6.64 16.18 -6.23
N LEU A 84 6.65 15.33 -5.20
CA LEU A 84 7.22 15.69 -3.91
C LEU A 84 8.69 16.09 -4.10
N PRO A 85 9.15 17.23 -3.56
CA PRO A 85 10.55 17.66 -3.69
C PRO A 85 11.52 16.71 -2.99
N ARG A 86 11.01 15.88 -2.05
CA ARG A 86 11.74 14.81 -1.37
C ARG A 86 10.81 13.62 -1.16
N PRO A 87 11.29 12.37 -1.32
CA PRO A 87 10.52 11.20 -0.94
C PRO A 87 10.11 11.26 0.54
N THR A 88 8.84 10.97 0.84
CA THR A 88 8.43 10.61 2.21
C THR A 88 8.73 9.12 2.39
N LEU A 89 9.25 8.77 3.57
CA LEU A 89 9.72 7.43 3.89
C LEU A 89 8.81 6.71 4.89
N ASP A 90 7.79 7.41 5.34
CA ASP A 90 6.94 7.13 6.47
C ASP A 90 5.47 7.30 6.10
N ILE A 91 4.63 6.56 6.80
CA ILE A 91 3.18 6.68 6.76
C ILE A 91 2.77 7.42 8.02
N ASP A 92 2.15 8.59 7.87
CA ASP A 92 1.56 9.32 8.99
C ASP A 92 0.06 9.01 9.09
N VAL A 93 -0.36 8.52 10.26
CA VAL A 93 -1.78 8.28 10.55
C VAL A 93 -2.20 8.89 11.88
N LEU A 94 -3.46 9.27 11.99
CA LEU A 94 -4.10 9.53 13.28
C LEU A 94 -4.91 8.29 13.69
N ALA A 95 -4.63 7.75 14.88
CA ALA A 95 -5.43 6.69 15.46
C ALA A 95 -6.70 7.25 16.12
N GLN A 96 -7.82 6.58 15.86
CA GLN A 96 -9.12 6.83 16.47
C GLN A 96 -9.63 5.54 17.12
N ARG A 97 -10.22 5.67 18.31
CA ARG A 97 -10.83 4.55 19.05
C ARG A 97 -9.84 3.43 19.39
N ILE A 98 -8.54 3.75 19.41
CA ILE A 98 -7.43 2.89 19.85
C ILE A 98 -6.57 3.72 20.80
N GLY A 99 -6.12 3.13 21.90
CA GLY A 99 -5.23 3.79 22.86
C GLY A 99 -3.78 3.87 22.36
N ASN A 100 -2.99 4.76 22.96
CA ASN A 100 -1.59 5.01 22.60
C ASN A 100 -0.58 4.00 23.17
N ASN A 101 -1.04 2.82 23.57
CA ASN A 101 -0.17 1.76 24.06
C ASN A 101 0.64 1.18 22.88
N VAL A 102 1.98 1.21 22.99
CA VAL A 102 2.91 0.75 21.95
C VAL A 102 2.63 -0.69 21.53
N ASP A 103 2.46 -1.61 22.48
CA ASP A 103 2.23 -3.02 22.18
C ASP A 103 0.94 -3.24 21.39
N SER A 104 -0.10 -2.47 21.70
CA SER A 104 -1.38 -2.50 20.99
C SER A 104 -1.22 -2.07 19.53
N ILE A 105 -0.46 -1.00 19.27
CA ILE A 105 -0.20 -0.52 17.92
C ILE A 105 0.70 -1.49 17.14
N VAL A 106 1.73 -2.04 17.78
CA VAL A 106 2.59 -3.08 17.19
C VAL A 106 1.74 -4.29 16.78
N GLN A 107 0.80 -4.71 17.63
CA GLN A 107 -0.10 -5.82 17.33
C GLN A 107 -1.02 -5.51 16.14
N VAL A 108 -1.57 -4.29 16.07
CA VAL A 108 -2.36 -3.83 14.92
C VAL A 108 -1.55 -3.91 13.62
N VAL A 109 -0.29 -3.44 13.63
CA VAL A 109 0.58 -3.47 12.46
C VAL A 109 0.88 -4.91 12.03
N ARG A 110 1.17 -5.81 12.98
CA ARG A 110 1.39 -7.24 12.71
C ARG A 110 0.17 -7.88 12.05
N GLU A 111 -1.00 -7.71 12.65
CA GLU A 111 -2.26 -8.24 12.11
C GLU A 111 -2.61 -7.64 10.74
N THR A 112 -2.25 -6.37 10.51
CA THR A 112 -2.39 -5.75 9.19
C THR A 112 -1.46 -6.39 8.16
N CYS A 113 -0.23 -6.74 8.54
CA CYS A 113 0.70 -7.44 7.64
C CYS A 113 0.18 -8.83 7.24
N ASP A 114 -0.47 -9.53 8.18
CA ASP A 114 -1.06 -10.85 7.99
C ASP A 114 -2.43 -10.83 7.29
N GLN A 115 -2.96 -9.64 6.99
CA GLN A 115 -4.23 -9.49 6.30
C GLN A 115 -4.19 -10.21 4.94
N VAL A 116 -5.09 -11.17 4.75
CA VAL A 116 -5.22 -11.90 3.50
C VAL A 116 -5.72 -10.97 2.41
N VAL A 117 -4.94 -10.86 1.34
CA VAL A 117 -5.20 -10.04 0.14
C VAL A 117 -4.76 -10.80 -1.11
N ASP A 118 -5.22 -10.35 -2.29
CA ASP A 118 -4.67 -10.85 -3.55
C ASP A 118 -3.14 -10.62 -3.58
N PRO A 119 -2.35 -11.61 -4.02
CA PRO A 119 -0.91 -11.48 -4.04
C PRO A 119 -0.44 -10.26 -4.83
N ASP A 120 0.40 -9.44 -4.21
CA ASP A 120 0.99 -8.23 -4.78
C ASP A 120 2.53 -8.29 -4.89
N GLY A 121 3.12 -9.42 -4.48
CA GLY A 121 4.55 -9.68 -4.52
C GLY A 121 5.32 -9.18 -3.30
N ILE A 122 4.70 -8.40 -2.41
CA ILE A 122 5.31 -7.96 -1.16
C ILE A 122 5.15 -9.02 -0.09
N THR A 123 6.23 -9.27 0.64
CA THR A 123 6.21 -10.04 1.88
C THR A 123 6.63 -9.13 3.03
N PHE A 124 5.71 -8.85 3.95
CA PHE A 124 6.04 -8.20 5.21
C PHE A 124 6.51 -9.25 6.23
N TYR A 125 7.33 -8.85 7.19
CA TYR A 125 7.86 -9.70 8.25
C TYR A 125 7.34 -9.23 9.62
N PRO A 126 6.12 -9.64 10.04
CA PRO A 126 5.48 -9.16 11.29
C PRO A 126 6.34 -9.35 12.54
N GLU A 127 7.21 -10.37 12.55
CA GLU A 127 8.15 -10.63 13.63
C GLU A 127 9.20 -9.52 13.80
N THR A 128 9.43 -8.71 12.77
CA THR A 128 10.35 -7.56 12.79
C THR A 128 9.70 -6.25 13.22
N THR A 129 8.40 -6.27 13.56
CA THR A 129 7.68 -5.08 13.99
C THR A 129 8.14 -4.66 15.38
N GLU A 130 8.70 -3.45 15.45
CA GLU A 130 9.18 -2.79 16.67
C GLU A 130 8.47 -1.44 16.81
N GLY A 131 8.03 -1.11 18.01
CA GLY A 131 7.36 0.15 18.32
C GLY A 131 8.10 0.92 19.39
N GLU A 132 8.08 2.25 19.29
CA GLU A 132 8.61 3.17 20.30
C GLU A 132 7.64 4.33 20.51
N GLN A 133 7.59 4.87 21.73
CA GLN A 133 6.91 6.13 21.98
C GLN A 133 7.71 7.27 21.36
N ILE A 134 6.99 8.23 20.80
CA ILE A 134 7.55 9.48 20.31
C ILE A 134 6.77 10.64 20.92
N ALA A 135 7.48 11.70 21.32
CA ALA A 135 6.83 12.95 21.67
C ALA A 135 6.42 13.66 20.36
N GLU A 136 5.12 13.75 20.09
CA GLU A 136 4.62 14.76 19.14
C GLU A 136 4.56 16.11 19.87
N GLU A 137 4.62 17.23 19.14
CA GLU A 137 4.60 18.60 19.68
C GLU A 137 3.26 18.99 20.37
N ALA A 138 2.37 18.01 20.63
CA ALA A 138 1.03 18.18 21.16
C ALA A 138 0.80 17.33 22.44
N GLU A 139 -0.38 17.50 23.04
CA GLU A 139 -0.83 16.97 24.35
C GLU A 139 -0.83 15.41 24.48
N TYR A 140 -0.49 14.67 23.41
CA TYR A 140 -0.50 13.21 23.36
C TYR A 140 0.82 12.62 22.83
N GLU A 141 1.33 11.59 23.50
CA GLU A 141 2.46 10.79 23.02
C GLU A 141 2.04 9.95 21.81
N GLY A 142 2.76 10.10 20.70
CA GLY A 142 2.62 9.30 19.49
C GLY A 142 3.35 7.95 19.60
N VAL A 143 3.09 7.06 18.65
CA VAL A 143 3.79 5.78 18.53
C VAL A 143 4.40 5.66 17.15
N ARG A 144 5.71 5.44 17.09
CA ARG A 144 6.41 5.10 15.85
C ARG A 144 6.60 3.60 15.77
N VAL A 145 6.25 3.02 14.63
CA VAL A 145 6.46 1.60 14.35
C VAL A 145 7.39 1.43 13.16
N ARG A 146 8.36 0.53 13.27
CA ARG A 146 9.23 0.11 12.17
C ARG A 146 8.99 -1.36 11.86
N LEU A 147 9.00 -1.69 10.57
CA LEU A 147 8.75 -3.02 10.04
C LEU A 147 9.66 -3.29 8.83
N ARG A 148 10.09 -4.54 8.65
CA ARG A 148 10.84 -4.98 7.47
C ARG A 148 10.02 -5.91 6.60
N GLY A 149 10.52 -6.13 5.40
CA GLY A 149 9.93 -7.06 4.43
C GLY A 149 10.79 -7.20 3.18
N SER A 150 10.19 -7.70 2.11
CA SER A 150 10.83 -7.82 0.81
C SER A 150 9.87 -7.77 -0.39
N LEU A 151 10.43 -7.41 -1.54
CA LEU A 151 9.89 -7.68 -2.87
C LEU A 151 10.88 -8.59 -3.62
N GLY A 152 10.69 -9.90 -3.51
CA GLY A 152 11.67 -10.87 -3.99
C GLY A 152 12.99 -10.72 -3.24
N ASN A 153 14.08 -10.37 -3.93
CA ASN A 153 15.39 -10.15 -3.30
C ASN A 153 15.58 -8.72 -2.78
N ALA A 154 14.71 -7.77 -3.17
CA ALA A 154 14.81 -6.40 -2.71
C ALA A 154 14.29 -6.29 -1.27
N ARG A 155 15.15 -5.86 -0.34
CA ARG A 155 14.79 -5.61 1.05
C ARG A 155 14.11 -4.24 1.17
N LEU A 156 13.11 -4.17 2.04
CA LEU A 156 12.38 -2.94 2.33
C LEU A 156 12.28 -2.71 3.85
N SER A 157 12.14 -1.45 4.21
CA SER A 157 11.88 -0.99 5.58
C SER A 157 10.78 0.04 5.51
N MET A 158 9.81 -0.07 6.40
CA MET A 158 8.66 0.81 6.49
C MET A 158 8.61 1.43 7.88
N GLN A 159 8.25 2.71 7.94
CA GLN A 159 7.94 3.41 9.17
C GLN A 159 6.48 3.85 9.13
N LEU A 160 5.78 3.69 10.25
CA LEU A 160 4.43 4.17 10.48
C LEU A 160 4.44 5.02 11.75
N ASP A 161 4.11 6.30 11.61
CA ASP A 161 3.99 7.23 12.73
C ASP A 161 2.51 7.44 13.04
N VAL A 162 2.13 7.09 14.27
CA VAL A 162 0.75 7.10 14.75
C VAL A 162 0.59 8.22 15.77
N GLY A 163 -0.13 9.25 15.41
CA GLY A 163 -0.58 10.29 16.34
C GLY A 163 -1.87 9.89 17.06
N PHE A 164 -2.12 10.51 18.21
CA PHE A 164 -3.34 10.33 19.01
C PHE A 164 -3.90 11.71 19.36
N GLY A 165 -5.23 11.82 19.45
CA GLY A 165 -5.89 13.05 19.85
C GLY A 165 -7.31 13.15 19.31
N ASP A 166 -8.05 14.13 19.83
CA ASP A 166 -9.42 14.39 19.42
C ASP A 166 -9.52 15.57 18.45
N VAL A 167 -10.48 15.45 17.54
CA VAL A 167 -10.92 16.41 16.51
C VAL A 167 -10.04 16.45 15.24
N VAL A 168 -10.51 15.75 14.21
CA VAL A 168 -10.04 15.89 12.83
C VAL A 168 -10.74 17.11 12.22
N LEU A 169 -10.04 18.26 12.23
CA LEU A 169 -10.38 19.45 11.46
C LEU A 169 -9.28 19.67 10.40
N PRO A 170 -9.62 19.75 9.10
CA PRO A 170 -10.95 19.61 8.50
C PRO A 170 -11.44 18.14 8.51
N SER A 171 -12.71 17.89 8.19
CA SER A 171 -13.36 16.58 8.32
C SER A 171 -12.62 15.45 7.60
N GLU A 172 -12.71 14.23 8.10
CA GLU A 172 -12.22 13.05 7.38
C GLU A 172 -13.16 12.67 6.23
N GLU A 173 -12.59 12.29 5.09
CA GLU A 173 -13.31 11.75 3.93
C GLU A 173 -12.79 10.36 3.58
N GLU A 174 -13.67 9.48 3.10
CA GLU A 174 -13.24 8.20 2.53
C GLU A 174 -12.78 8.42 1.09
N LEU A 175 -11.49 8.17 0.84
CA LEU A 175 -10.83 8.42 -0.44
C LEU A 175 -10.06 7.20 -0.92
N ASP A 176 -9.95 7.10 -2.25
CA ASP A 176 -9.06 6.19 -2.94
C ASP A 176 -7.62 6.71 -2.92
N TYR A 177 -6.72 5.95 -2.29
CA TYR A 177 -5.29 6.23 -2.40
C TYR A 177 -4.76 5.77 -3.76
N PRO A 178 -4.01 6.60 -4.50
CA PRO A 178 -3.55 6.26 -5.84
C PRO A 178 -2.53 5.11 -5.84
N THR A 179 -2.54 4.31 -6.91
CA THR A 179 -1.61 3.19 -7.08
C THR A 179 -0.55 3.45 -8.15
N ILE A 180 0.67 2.97 -7.91
CA ILE A 180 1.81 3.09 -8.84
C ILE A 180 1.68 2.12 -10.01
N LEU A 181 1.16 0.93 -9.72
CA LEU A 181 0.93 -0.17 -10.64
C LEU A 181 -0.55 -0.57 -10.63
N ASP A 182 -0.93 -1.44 -11.55
CA ASP A 182 -2.31 -1.95 -11.71
C ASP A 182 -2.66 -2.96 -10.61
N PHE A 183 -2.85 -2.47 -9.40
CA PHE A 183 -3.35 -3.22 -8.24
C PHE A 183 -4.59 -2.54 -7.66
N PRO A 184 -5.43 -3.25 -6.87
CA PRO A 184 -6.55 -2.62 -6.18
C PRO A 184 -6.10 -1.42 -5.32
N THR A 185 -6.92 -0.37 -5.33
CA THR A 185 -6.68 0.87 -4.58
C THR A 185 -6.97 0.66 -3.09
N PRO A 186 -6.17 1.24 -2.17
CA PRO A 186 -6.56 1.38 -0.77
C PRO A 186 -7.74 2.35 -0.64
N HIS A 187 -8.80 1.94 0.05
CA HIS A 187 -9.92 2.82 0.42
C HIS A 187 -9.77 3.20 1.89
N LEU A 188 -9.45 4.46 2.17
CA LEU A 188 -9.05 4.89 3.51
C LEU A 188 -9.80 6.15 3.93
N ARG A 189 -9.90 6.35 5.24
CA ARG A 189 -10.19 7.67 5.79
C ARG A 189 -8.95 8.54 5.65
N CYS A 190 -9.13 9.74 5.12
CA CYS A 190 -8.07 10.68 4.83
C CYS A 190 -8.48 12.07 5.32
N TYR A 191 -7.52 12.93 5.66
CA TYR A 191 -7.83 14.35 5.92
C TYR A 191 -8.37 15.02 4.64
N SER A 192 -9.47 15.79 4.78
CA SER A 192 -9.94 16.62 3.66
C SER A 192 -9.00 17.80 3.41
N ILE A 193 -9.17 18.44 2.25
CA ILE A 193 -8.50 19.71 1.92
C ILE A 193 -9.13 20.85 2.72
#